data_AF-A0A0A7GGX4-F1
#
_entry.id   AF-A0A0A7GGX4-F1
#
_cell.length_a   1.000
_cell.length_b   1.000
_cell.length_c   1.000
_cell.angle_alpha   90.00
_cell.angle_beta   90.00
_cell.angle_gamma   90.00
#
_symmetry.space_group_name_H-M   'P 1'
#
loop_
_entity.id
_entity.type
_entity.pdbx_description
1 polymer ?
#
loop_
_entity_poly.entity_id
_entity_poly.type
_entity_poly.pdbx_seq_one_letter_code
_entity_poly.pdbx_strand_id
1 'polypeptide(L)'
;MKGTESNNSPFFKHITSNSEGIPKEVLKVVEIYEAVRQLDLPAPLRKPIRTRGRKSYNRFLIIALILYGLKREWSFRQIQEFARENWGYLSPLSFNIKKEPDHSTIYLVASKLRVLDVFRYFAKLKEMRGEIRVLWY
;
A
#
# COMPACT_ATOMS: atom_id res chain seq x y z
N MET A 1 -4.98 28.45 -12.52
CA MET A 1 -5.98 27.48 -12.05
C MET A 1 -6.09 26.37 -13.08
N LYS A 2 -5.44 25.23 -12.86
CA LYS A 2 -5.58 24.02 -13.68
C LYS A 2 -6.30 22.98 -12.84
N GLY A 3 -7.40 22.46 -13.38
CA GLY A 3 -8.34 21.60 -12.70
C GLY A 3 -7.66 20.42 -12.01
N THR A 4 -7.99 20.24 -10.74
CA THR A 4 -7.88 18.97 -10.04
C THR A 4 -8.70 17.94 -10.80
N GLU A 5 -8.04 17.17 -11.67
CA GLU A 5 -8.61 15.93 -12.18
C GLU A 5 -9.01 15.08 -10.97
N SER A 6 -10.32 14.86 -10.84
CA SER A 6 -10.89 13.97 -9.84
C SER A 6 -10.24 12.60 -9.99
N ASN A 7 -9.39 12.24 -9.03
CA ASN A 7 -8.66 10.99 -8.92
C ASN A 7 -9.63 9.81 -8.76
N ASN A 8 -10.28 9.41 -9.86
CA ASN A 8 -11.12 8.22 -9.95
C ASN A 8 -10.21 7.00 -10.13
N SER A 9 -9.66 6.46 -9.04
CA SER A 9 -9.21 5.06 -9.05
C SER A 9 -10.47 4.18 -9.15
N PRO A 10 -10.73 3.51 -10.30
CA PRO A 10 -11.94 2.70 -10.46
C PRO A 10 -12.04 1.61 -9.39
N PHE A 11 -10.90 1.15 -8.87
CA PHE A 11 -10.80 0.13 -7.85
C PHE A 11 -11.42 0.55 -6.50
N PHE A 12 -11.20 1.79 -6.07
CA PHE A 12 -11.72 2.27 -4.78
C PHE A 12 -13.24 2.42 -4.81
N LYS A 13 -13.80 2.94 -5.92
CA LYS A 13 -15.26 3.04 -6.11
C LYS A 13 -15.93 1.66 -6.08
N HIS A 14 -15.33 0.66 -6.73
CA HIS A 14 -15.82 -0.71 -6.74
C HIS A 14 -15.75 -1.40 -5.37
N ILE A 15 -14.73 -1.10 -4.54
CA ILE A 15 -14.63 -1.62 -3.17
C ILE A 15 -15.67 -0.96 -2.26
N THR A 16 -15.86 0.36 -2.36
CA THR A 16 -16.83 1.09 -1.53
C THR A 16 -18.28 0.74 -1.88
N SER A 17 -18.57 0.34 -3.12
CA SER A 17 -19.91 -0.11 -3.52
C SER A 17 -20.22 -1.56 -3.12
N ASN A 18 -19.21 -2.36 -2.76
CA ASN A 18 -19.31 -3.78 -2.40
C ASN A 18 -18.62 -4.07 -1.03
N SER A 19 -18.71 -3.14 -0.08
CA SER A 19 -18.05 -3.25 1.23
C SER A 19 -18.67 -4.31 2.17
N GLU A 20 -19.80 -4.90 1.79
CA GLU A 20 -20.43 -6.01 2.51
C GLU A 20 -19.56 -7.28 2.33
N GLY A 21 -18.75 -7.60 3.34
CA GLY A 21 -17.95 -8.83 3.40
C GLY A 21 -16.43 -8.66 3.24
N ILE A 22 -15.91 -7.45 3.07
CA ILE A 22 -14.46 -7.20 3.09
C ILE A 22 -14.01 -6.98 4.55
N PRO A 23 -12.97 -7.70 5.04
CA PRO A 23 -12.45 -7.49 6.38
C PRO A 23 -12.03 -6.04 6.63
N LYS A 24 -12.36 -5.49 7.81
CA LYS A 24 -12.03 -4.10 8.18
C LYS A 24 -10.52 -3.85 8.14
N GLU A 25 -9.73 -4.88 8.43
CA GLU A 25 -8.28 -4.90 8.34
C GLU A 25 -7.79 -4.66 6.92
N VAL A 26 -8.42 -5.29 5.93
CA VAL A 26 -8.09 -5.12 4.51
C VAL A 26 -8.41 -3.71 4.07
N LEU A 27 -9.57 -3.16 4.46
CA LEU A 27 -9.94 -1.79 4.14
C LEU A 27 -8.89 -0.77 4.64
N LYS A 28 -8.35 -0.98 5.85
CA LYS A 28 -7.24 -0.17 6.38
C LYS A 28 -5.97 -0.26 5.52
N VAL A 29 -5.64 -1.45 5.01
CA VAL A 29 -4.47 -1.60 4.11
C VAL A 29 -4.72 -0.91 2.77
N VAL A 30 -5.95 -0.99 2.23
CA VAL A 30 -6.33 -0.30 0.99
C VAL A 30 -6.25 1.22 1.16
N GLU A 31 -6.69 1.76 2.30
CA GLU A 31 -6.55 3.18 2.64
C GLU A 31 -5.07 3.60 2.63
N ILE A 32 -4.21 2.83 3.31
CA ILE A 32 -2.76 3.10 3.34
C ILE A 32 -2.17 3.00 1.92
N TYR A 33 -2.59 2.01 1.13
CA TYR A 33 -2.15 1.86 -0.26
C TYR A 33 -2.45 3.10 -1.10
N GLU A 34 -3.64 3.68 -0.99
CA GLU A 34 -3.97 4.90 -1.71
C GLU A 34 -3.13 6.10 -1.24
N ALA A 35 -2.86 6.22 0.06
CA ALA A 35 -1.95 7.24 0.59
C ALA A 35 -0.53 7.08 0.03
N VAL A 36 -0.01 5.86 -0.03
CA VAL A 36 1.30 5.52 -0.60
C VAL A 36 1.35 5.86 -2.10
N ARG A 37 0.27 5.57 -2.84
CA ARG A 37 0.17 5.81 -4.29
C ARG A 37 0.16 7.30 -4.64
N GLN A 38 -0.43 8.14 -3.79
CA GLN A 38 -0.53 9.58 -4.00
C GLN A 38 0.75 10.34 -3.67
N LEU A 39 1.74 9.70 -3.05
CA LEU A 39 3.03 10.32 -2.73
C LEU A 39 4.01 10.20 -3.89
N ASP A 40 4.80 11.27 -4.09
CA ASP A 40 5.95 11.21 -5.00
C ASP A 40 7.12 10.47 -4.33
N LEU A 41 7.07 9.15 -4.43
CA LEU A 41 8.08 8.29 -3.82
C LEU A 41 9.42 8.33 -4.56
N PRO A 42 10.55 8.10 -3.87
CA PRO A 42 11.84 7.98 -4.55
C PRO A 42 11.80 6.84 -5.58
N ALA A 43 12.49 7.02 -6.71
CA ALA A 43 12.58 6.04 -7.79
C ALA A 43 12.77 4.56 -7.35
N PRO A 44 13.63 4.23 -6.35
CA PRO A 44 13.76 2.86 -5.88
C PRO A 44 12.48 2.26 -5.29
N LEU A 45 11.54 3.06 -4.78
CA LEU A 45 10.27 2.61 -4.20
C LEU A 45 9.12 2.58 -5.24
N ARG A 46 9.23 3.33 -6.34
CA ARG A 46 8.22 3.37 -7.41
C ARG A 46 8.28 2.16 -8.35
N LYS A 47 9.48 1.69 -8.69
CA LYS A 47 9.64 0.63 -9.70
C LYS A 47 9.26 -0.73 -9.11
N PRO A 48 8.44 -1.56 -9.77
CA PRO A 48 8.04 -2.85 -9.23
C PRO A 48 9.25 -3.79 -9.09
N ILE A 49 9.15 -4.81 -8.23
CA ILE A 49 10.28 -5.74 -7.95
C ILE A 49 10.43 -6.70 -9.12
N ARG A 50 11.38 -6.44 -10.02
CA ARG A 50 11.68 -7.34 -11.14
C ARG A 50 12.66 -8.42 -10.69
N THR A 51 12.16 -9.65 -10.65
CA THR A 51 13.00 -10.85 -10.70
C THR A 51 12.91 -11.40 -12.12
N ARG A 52 14.05 -11.77 -12.73
CA ARG A 52 14.14 -12.22 -14.12
C ARG A 52 13.02 -13.23 -14.45
N GLY A 53 12.19 -12.92 -15.44
CA GLY A 53 11.11 -13.79 -15.93
C GLY A 53 9.83 -13.88 -15.06
N ARG A 54 9.71 -13.16 -13.94
CA ARG A 54 8.51 -13.21 -13.07
C ARG A 54 7.72 -11.90 -13.09
N LYS A 55 6.38 -12.01 -12.97
CA LYS A 55 5.51 -10.85 -12.73
C LYS A 55 5.94 -10.19 -11.42
N SER A 56 6.15 -8.88 -11.48
CA SER A 56 6.69 -8.09 -10.38
C SER A 56 5.59 -7.60 -9.44
N TYR A 57 5.75 -7.77 -8.13
CA TYR A 57 4.82 -7.22 -7.13
C TYR A 57 4.71 -5.70 -7.22
N ASN A 58 3.51 -5.19 -6.99
CA ASN A 58 3.30 -3.74 -6.80
C ASN A 58 3.91 -3.33 -5.47
N ARG A 59 4.95 -2.47 -5.51
CA ARG A 59 5.64 -2.04 -4.29
C ARG A 59 4.76 -1.20 -3.38
N PHE A 60 3.79 -0.46 -3.91
CA PHE A 60 2.90 0.34 -3.08
C PHE A 60 2.06 -0.56 -2.16
N LEU A 61 1.64 -1.73 -2.64
CA LEU A 61 0.95 -2.71 -1.79
C LEU A 61 1.87 -3.28 -0.72
N ILE A 62 3.12 -3.63 -1.07
CA ILE A 62 4.08 -4.15 -0.09
C ILE A 62 4.39 -3.10 0.98
N ILE A 63 4.58 -1.84 0.59
CA ILE A 63 4.77 -0.72 1.50
C ILE A 63 3.54 -0.56 2.40
N ALA A 64 2.32 -0.63 1.86
CA ALA A 64 1.09 -0.54 2.65
C ALA A 64 0.98 -1.65 3.70
N LEU A 65 1.32 -2.89 3.33
CA LEU A 65 1.39 -4.03 4.25
C LEU A 65 2.43 -3.80 5.36
N ILE A 66 3.61 -3.29 5.00
CA ILE A 66 4.67 -2.96 5.97
C ILE A 66 4.21 -1.89 6.96
N LEU A 67 3.65 -0.78 6.47
CA LEU A 67 3.20 0.32 7.33
C LEU A 67 2.05 -0.10 8.24
N TYR A 68 1.14 -0.92 7.73
CA TYR A 68 0.06 -1.49 8.52
C TYR A 68 0.60 -2.42 9.62
N GLY A 69 1.56 -3.27 9.29
CA GLY A 69 2.25 -4.15 10.24
C GLY A 69 3.03 -3.37 11.30
N LEU A 70 3.76 -2.33 10.90
CA LEU A 70 4.51 -1.45 11.82
C LEU A 70 3.59 -0.81 12.86
N LYS A 71 2.40 -0.33 12.45
CA LYS A 71 1.41 0.23 13.38
C LYS A 71 0.89 -0.79 14.42
N ARG A 72 0.97 -2.08 14.11
CA ARG A 72 0.51 -3.19 14.95
C ARG A 72 1.66 -3.97 15.60
N GLU A 73 2.88 -3.47 15.49
CA GLU A 73 4.09 -4.11 16.04
C GLU A 73 4.29 -5.53 15.50
N TRP A 74 3.93 -5.76 14.24
CA TRP A 74 4.06 -7.06 13.59
C TRP A 74 5.47 -7.32 13.08
N SER A 75 5.92 -8.56 13.26
CA SER A 75 7.07 -9.12 12.55
C SER A 75 6.77 -9.30 11.06
N PHE A 76 7.81 -9.38 10.22
CA PHE A 76 7.63 -9.65 8.79
C PHE A 76 6.91 -10.97 8.51
N ARG A 77 7.04 -11.96 9.40
CA ARG A 77 6.30 -13.22 9.32
C ARG A 77 4.80 -13.01 9.51
N GLN A 78 4.39 -12.22 10.51
CA GLN A 78 2.98 -11.90 10.73
C GLN A 78 2.40 -11.07 9.58
N ILE A 79 3.20 -10.18 8.98
CA ILE A 79 2.79 -9.43 7.78
C ILE A 79 2.55 -10.38 6.59
N GLN A 80 3.43 -11.37 6.40
CA GLN A 80 3.25 -12.40 5.38
C GLN A 80 2.00 -13.26 5.64
N GLU A 81 1.78 -13.69 6.88
CA GLU A 81 0.62 -14.49 7.27
C GLU A 81 -0.69 -13.72 6.99
N PHE A 82 -0.74 -12.44 7.38
CA PHE A 82 -1.87 -11.56 7.06
C PHE A 82 -2.08 -11.42 5.54
N ALA A 83 -1.00 -11.20 4.78
CA ALA A 83 -1.08 -11.08 3.34
C ALA A 83 -1.60 -12.36 2.67
N ARG A 84 -1.21 -13.53 3.18
CA ARG A 84 -1.67 -14.85 2.72
C ARG A 84 -3.15 -15.04 2.98
N GLU A 85 -3.62 -14.76 4.19
CA GLU A 85 -5.02 -14.91 4.60
C GLU A 85 -5.97 -14.00 3.80
N ASN A 86 -5.49 -12.82 3.42
CA ASN A 86 -6.30 -11.78 2.76
C ASN A 86 -5.95 -11.61 1.28
N TRP A 87 -5.15 -12.52 0.69
CA TRP A 87 -4.60 -12.32 -0.65
C TRP A 87 -5.68 -12.22 -1.72
N GLY A 88 -6.81 -12.91 -1.55
CA GLY A 88 -7.95 -12.81 -2.46
C GLY A 88 -8.40 -11.36 -2.69
N TYR A 89 -8.41 -10.54 -1.63
CA TYR A 89 -8.78 -9.12 -1.70
C TYR A 89 -7.63 -8.23 -2.16
N LEU A 90 -6.38 -8.60 -1.85
CA LEU A 90 -5.20 -7.77 -2.10
C LEU A 90 -4.56 -8.01 -3.48
N SER A 91 -4.78 -9.18 -4.08
CA SER A 91 -4.18 -9.55 -5.37
C SER A 91 -4.48 -8.57 -6.52
N PRO A 92 -5.67 -7.92 -6.61
CA PRO A 92 -5.92 -6.94 -7.66
C PRO A 92 -5.04 -5.69 -7.56
N LEU A 93 -4.65 -5.30 -6.35
CA LEU A 93 -3.71 -4.20 -6.11
C LEU A 93 -2.29 -4.54 -6.56
N SER A 94 -1.97 -5.82 -6.74
CA SER A 94 -0.67 -6.30 -7.20
C SER A 94 -0.74 -6.97 -8.57
N PHE A 95 -1.46 -6.37 -9.51
CA PHE A 95 -1.55 -6.81 -10.91
C PHE A 95 -2.10 -8.25 -11.06
N ASN A 96 -2.98 -8.66 -10.15
CA ASN A 96 -3.56 -10.01 -10.10
C ASN A 96 -2.50 -11.11 -10.06
N ILE A 97 -1.39 -10.90 -9.32
CA ILE A 97 -0.41 -11.96 -9.07
C ILE A 97 -1.08 -13.05 -8.21
N LYS A 98 -0.95 -14.31 -8.65
CA LYS A 98 -1.60 -15.46 -8.00
C LYS A 98 -1.10 -15.74 -6.59
N LYS A 99 0.17 -15.44 -6.31
CA LYS A 99 0.84 -15.76 -5.05
C LYS A 99 1.10 -14.50 -4.22
N GLU A 100 0.86 -14.57 -2.92
CA GLU A 100 1.21 -13.55 -1.94
C GLU A 100 2.72 -13.29 -1.89
N PRO A 101 3.16 -12.08 -1.47
CA PRO A 101 4.57 -11.80 -1.29
C PRO A 101 5.17 -12.66 -0.18
N ASP A 102 6.37 -13.19 -0.42
CA ASP A 102 7.12 -13.93 0.59
C ASP A 102 7.88 -12.98 1.54
N HIS A 103 8.36 -13.54 2.66
CA HIS A 103 9.18 -12.83 3.64
C HIS A 103 10.33 -12.04 2.99
N SER A 104 11.05 -12.65 2.05
CA SER A 104 12.19 -12.03 1.36
C SER A 104 11.78 -10.81 0.54
N THR A 105 10.63 -10.88 -0.15
CA THR A 105 10.06 -9.76 -0.91
C THR A 105 9.68 -8.61 0.01
N ILE A 106 9.04 -8.91 1.15
CA ILE A 106 8.66 -7.92 2.15
C ILE A 106 9.93 -7.25 2.72
N TYR A 107 10.92 -8.04 3.13
CA TYR A 107 12.19 -7.55 3.66
C TYR A 107 12.95 -6.67 2.66
N LEU A 108 12.98 -7.06 1.38
CA LEU A 108 13.64 -6.30 0.32
C LEU A 108 13.03 -4.90 0.11
N VAL A 109 11.73 -4.75 0.35
CA VAL A 109 11.07 -3.44 0.28
C VAL A 109 11.30 -2.67 1.57
N ALA A 110 11.19 -3.33 2.72
CA ALA A 110 11.42 -2.72 4.03
C ALA A 110 12.82 -2.11 4.14
N SER A 111 13.85 -2.80 3.65
CA SER A 111 15.24 -2.31 3.67
C SER A 111 15.50 -1.05 2.84
N LYS A 112 14.54 -0.67 1.97
CA LYS A 112 14.61 0.53 1.14
C LYS A 112 13.77 1.68 1.69
N LEU A 113 12.96 1.43 2.71
CA LEU A 113 12.15 2.45 3.36
C LEU A 113 13.01 3.21 4.36
N ARG A 114 13.14 4.53 4.17
CA ARG A 114 13.76 5.39 5.17
C ARG A 114 12.70 5.84 6.17
N VAL A 115 13.14 6.18 7.37
CA VAL A 115 12.27 6.75 8.42
C VAL A 115 11.52 8.00 7.91
N LEU A 116 12.17 8.85 7.11
CA LEU A 116 11.53 10.00 6.48
C LEU A 116 10.36 9.62 5.56
N ASP A 117 10.51 8.53 4.81
CA ASP A 117 9.46 8.04 3.91
C ASP A 117 8.25 7.57 4.75
N VAL A 118 8.50 6.92 5.89
CA VAL A 118 7.47 6.54 6.88
C VAL A 118 6.68 7.74 7.39
N PHE A 119 7.36 8.81 7.80
CA PHE A 119 6.69 10.03 8.25
C PHE A 119 5.86 10.70 7.16
N ARG A 120 6.35 10.72 5.91
CA ARG A 120 5.60 11.24 4.76
C ARG A 120 4.30 10.46 4.54
N TYR A 121 4.31 9.14 4.70
CA TYR A 121 3.09 8.32 4.64
C TYR A 121 2.08 8.70 5.72
N PHE A 122 2.53 8.82 6.97
CA PHE A 122 1.64 9.20 8.06
C PHE A 122 1.05 10.59 7.87
N ALA A 123 1.86 11.55 7.40
CA ALA A 123 1.39 12.88 7.06
C ALA A 123 0.30 12.83 5.97
N LYS A 124 0.53 12.08 4.89
CA LYS A 124 -0.45 11.93 3.80
C LYS A 124 -1.74 11.24 4.25
N LEU A 125 -1.62 10.22 5.10
CA LEU A 125 -2.78 9.53 5.64
C LEU A 125 -3.65 10.47 6.49
N LYS A 126 -3.03 11.29 7.35
CA LYS A 126 -3.72 12.31 8.14
C LYS A 126 -4.36 13.40 7.27
N GLU A 127 -3.66 13.83 6.22
CA GLU A 127 -4.18 14.75 5.22
C GLU A 127 -5.44 14.18 4.54
N MET A 128 -5.39 12.93 4.07
CA MET A 128 -6.53 12.26 3.43
C MET A 128 -7.75 12.13 4.35
N ARG A 129 -7.53 12.06 5.67
CA ARG A 129 -8.59 12.02 6.69
C ARG A 129 -9.10 13.41 7.10
N GLY A 130 -8.49 14.48 6.58
CA GLY A 130 -8.82 15.86 6.96
C GLY A 130 -8.29 16.28 8.34
N GLU A 131 -7.39 15.50 8.95
CA GLU A 131 -6.83 15.78 10.27
C GLU A 131 -5.79 16.93 10.23
N ILE A 132 -5.12 17.13 9.08
CA ILE A 132 -4.08 18.15 8.89
C ILE A 132 -4.34 18.90 7.58
N ARG A 133 -4.20 20.23 7.60
CA ARG A 133 -4.25 21.08 6.40
C ARG A 133 -2.91 20.99 5.65
N VAL A 134 -2.95 20.82 4.33
CA VAL A 134 -1.77 20.67 3.46
C VAL A 134 -0.77 21.81 3.68
N LEU A 135 0.34 21.51 4.34
CA LEU A 135 1.57 22.30 4.27
C LEU A 135 2.46 21.54 3.28
N TRP A 136 2.82 22.19 2.17
CA TRP A 136 3.58 21.62 1.06
C TRP A 136 4.77 20.74 1.54
N TYR A 137 4.85 19.49 1.07
CA TYR A 137 5.90 18.50 1.41
C TYR A 137 6.86 18.23 0.27
#